data_AF-A0A8C6L095-F1
#
_entry.id   AF-A0A8C6L095-F1
#
_cell.length_a   1.000
_cell.length_b   1.000
_cell.length_c   1.000
_cell.angle_alpha   90.00
_cell.angle_beta   90.00
_cell.angle_gamma   90.00
#
_symmetry.space_group_name_H-M   'P 1'
#
loop_
_entity.id
_entity.type
_entity.pdbx_description
1 polymer ?
#
loop_
_entity_poly.entity_id
_entity_poly.type
_entity_poly.pdbx_seq_one_letter_code
_entity_poly.pdbx_strand_id
1 'polypeptide(L)'
;MLYLSLSCFLLNALVVLGTELTFELADKEKQCFFEELEKNVKFDIDFQVIAGGNYDVDCFVTDPQNNVLYNERKKQYDSFSHTTVMKGVYKVCFSNEFSTFTHKTVYLDFRHGEEKPLLESMGASTALTQVSLSSPAEETLLSPNPAVVSPAAVHQLRSYTTNRIKVDQPVVEMDGDEMTRIIWEVIKEKLILPNVDVELKYFDLGLPYRDQTNDQVTIDSALATKKYNVAVKCATITPDEDRVEEFKLKKMWKSPNGTIRNILGGTVFREPILCKNIPRLVPGWTQPITIGRHAFGDQYRATDFVVDRPGKFKLVFSPTDGSKQKEWEVYDFTAGGCGMGMYNTDESISGFAHSCFQYAIQKKWPLYMSTKNTILKAYDGRFKDIFQEIFEQSYKSEFDNVKIWYEHRLIDDMVAQVLKSSGGFVWACKNYDGDVQSDILAQGFGSLGLMTSVLVCPDGKTIEAEAAHGTVTRHYREHQMGKPTSTNPIASIFAWTRGLEHRGKLDGNSALIKFCQTLEKVCVETVESGVMTKDLAGCIHGLANVKLNKHFVNTSDFLEAIKTNLDKALK
;
A
#
# COMPACT_ATOMS: atom_id res chain seq x y z
N MET A 1 -39.64 19.06 51.01
CA MET A 1 -39.56 19.19 49.54
C MET A 1 -38.26 19.92 49.26
N LEU A 2 -37.25 19.41 48.58
CA LEU A 2 -37.20 18.48 47.44
C LEU A 2 -35.90 17.63 47.57
N TYR A 3 -35.97 16.37 47.16
CA TYR A 3 -34.86 15.42 47.09
C TYR A 3 -33.88 15.77 45.97
N LEU A 4 -32.58 15.53 46.16
CA LEU A 4 -31.74 14.90 45.12
C LEU A 4 -30.47 14.27 45.73
N SER A 5 -30.38 12.95 45.64
CA SER A 5 -29.23 12.12 45.96
C SER A 5 -28.12 12.31 44.92
N LEU A 6 -26.91 12.69 45.34
CA LEU A 6 -25.72 12.65 44.51
C LEU A 6 -24.97 11.33 44.78
N SER A 7 -25.21 10.35 43.92
CA SER A 7 -24.47 9.09 43.90
C SER A 7 -23.17 9.31 43.12
N CYS A 8 -22.03 9.46 43.81
CA CYS A 8 -20.71 9.40 43.18
C CYS A 8 -20.44 7.95 42.72
N PHE A 9 -20.58 7.68 41.43
CA PHE A 9 -19.92 6.52 40.81
C PHE A 9 -18.45 6.91 40.55
N LEU A 10 -17.55 6.45 41.40
CA LEU A 10 -16.12 6.40 41.11
C LEU A 10 -15.90 5.32 40.04
N LEU A 11 -15.73 5.74 38.78
CA LEU A 11 -15.21 4.88 37.73
C LEU A 11 -13.70 4.74 37.98
N ASN A 12 -13.26 3.60 38.54
CA ASN A 12 -11.84 3.24 38.54
C ASN A 12 -11.43 2.93 37.10
N ALA A 13 -10.85 3.93 36.41
CA ALA A 13 -10.07 3.67 35.22
C ALA A 13 -8.74 3.03 35.66
N LEU A 14 -8.58 1.74 35.41
CA LEU A 14 -7.28 1.07 35.51
C LEU A 14 -6.42 1.60 34.36
N VAL A 15 -5.42 2.40 34.71
CA VAL A 15 -4.45 2.98 33.78
C VAL A 15 -3.45 1.88 33.41
N VAL A 16 -3.31 1.59 32.11
CA VAL A 16 -2.15 0.85 31.58
C VAL A 16 -0.99 1.85 31.56
N LEU A 17 0.06 1.55 32.31
CA LEU A 17 1.31 2.32 32.30
C LEU A 17 2.33 1.50 31.50
N GLY A 18 2.96 2.14 30.53
CA GLY A 18 3.98 1.52 29.69
C GLY A 18 5.07 2.53 29.37
N THR A 19 6.31 2.05 29.38
CA THR A 19 7.51 2.83 29.02
C THR A 19 8.03 2.32 27.69
N GLU A 20 7.87 3.13 26.65
CA GLU A 20 8.44 2.90 25.32
C GLU A 20 9.69 3.77 25.15
N LEU A 21 10.83 3.16 24.81
CA LEU A 21 12.09 3.87 24.65
C LEU A 21 12.95 3.23 23.56
N THR A 22 13.57 4.08 22.74
CA THR A 22 14.70 3.70 21.88
C THR A 22 15.98 4.30 22.46
N PHE A 23 17.02 3.49 22.67
CA PHE A 23 18.29 3.93 23.22
C PHE A 23 19.49 3.36 22.46
N GLU A 24 20.61 4.07 22.50
CA GLU A 24 21.90 3.57 22.00
C GLU A 24 22.65 2.82 23.11
N LEU A 25 23.17 1.64 22.77
CA LEU A 25 23.96 0.77 23.63
C LEU A 25 25.36 0.63 23.01
N ALA A 26 26.37 1.24 23.62
CA ALA A 26 27.73 1.24 23.08
C ALA A 26 28.35 -0.16 23.07
N ASP A 27 29.46 -0.35 22.37
CA ASP A 27 30.24 -1.58 22.48
C ASP A 27 30.79 -1.73 23.90
N LYS A 28 30.84 -2.97 24.40
CA LYS A 28 31.29 -3.28 25.77
C LYS A 28 30.42 -2.69 26.88
N GLU A 29 29.24 -2.17 26.57
CA GLU A 29 28.35 -1.52 27.53
C GLU A 29 27.17 -2.41 27.94
N LYS A 30 26.63 -2.11 29.12
CA LYS A 30 25.43 -2.70 29.67
C LYS A 30 24.56 -1.61 30.27
N GLN A 31 23.29 -1.59 29.88
CA GLN A 31 22.31 -0.60 30.33
C GLN A 31 21.08 -1.29 30.92
N CYS A 32 20.54 -0.74 32.00
CA CYS A 32 19.41 -1.31 32.72
C CYS A 32 18.31 -0.27 32.93
N PHE A 33 17.06 -0.73 32.86
CA PHE A 33 15.84 0.02 33.11
C PHE A 33 15.07 -0.63 34.25
N PHE A 34 14.32 0.18 34.98
CA PHE A 34 13.72 -0.19 36.26
C PHE A 34 12.27 0.29 36.28
N GLU A 35 11.36 -0.59 36.66
CA GLU A 35 9.95 -0.26 36.85
C GLU A 35 9.46 -0.78 38.21
N GLU A 36 8.76 0.06 38.96
CA GLU A 36 8.17 -0.32 40.25
C GLU A 36 6.76 -0.89 40.02
N LEU A 37 6.59 -2.18 40.28
CA LEU A 37 5.35 -2.90 40.01
C LEU A 37 4.69 -3.37 41.31
N GLU A 38 3.35 -3.32 41.35
CA GLU A 38 2.55 -3.92 42.42
C GLU A 38 2.51 -5.45 42.29
N LYS A 39 2.13 -6.14 43.38
CA LYS A 39 1.96 -7.61 43.37
C LYS A 39 0.73 -8.02 42.53
N ASN A 40 0.84 -9.14 41.83
CA ASN A 40 -0.19 -9.72 40.94
C ASN A 40 -0.52 -8.86 39.70
N VAL A 41 0.44 -8.05 39.22
CA VAL A 41 0.32 -7.29 37.98
C VAL A 41 1.00 -8.08 36.86
N LYS A 42 0.34 -8.25 35.72
CA LYS A 42 0.99 -8.77 34.51
C LYS A 42 1.82 -7.65 33.88
N PHE A 43 3.04 -7.97 33.51
CA PHE A 43 3.87 -7.10 32.68
C PHE A 43 4.43 -7.86 31.48
N ASP A 44 4.68 -7.11 30.42
CA ASP A 44 5.16 -7.56 29.12
C ASP A 44 6.36 -6.68 28.73
N ILE A 45 7.43 -7.31 28.29
CA ILE A 45 8.65 -6.66 27.80
C ILE A 45 8.86 -7.11 26.37
N ASP A 46 8.83 -6.18 25.43
CA ASP A 46 9.15 -6.39 24.03
C ASP A 46 10.41 -5.59 23.69
N PHE A 47 11.37 -6.21 23.00
CA PHE A 47 12.54 -5.47 22.53
C PHE A 47 12.96 -5.87 21.12
N GLN A 48 13.60 -4.92 20.43
CA GLN A 48 14.15 -5.13 19.09
C GLN A 48 15.44 -4.32 18.90
N VAL A 49 16.48 -4.94 18.36
CA VAL A 49 17.68 -4.22 17.91
C VAL A 49 17.40 -3.65 16.53
N ILE A 50 17.24 -2.33 16.45
CA ILE A 50 16.81 -1.64 15.23
C ILE A 50 17.99 -1.23 14.34
N ALA A 51 19.19 -1.10 14.90
CA ALA A 51 20.41 -0.75 14.15
C ALA A 51 21.69 -1.23 14.85
N GLY A 52 22.77 -1.42 14.07
CA GLY A 52 24.12 -1.70 14.56
C GLY A 52 24.53 -3.18 14.58
N GLY A 53 25.80 -3.47 14.26
CA GLY A 53 26.41 -4.82 14.31
C GLY A 53 25.58 -5.95 13.69
N ASN A 54 25.64 -7.15 14.28
CA ASN A 54 24.84 -8.32 13.89
C ASN A 54 23.37 -8.25 14.37
N TYR A 55 22.90 -7.06 14.77
CA TYR A 55 21.57 -6.84 15.33
C TYR A 55 21.25 -7.66 16.59
N ASP A 56 22.24 -8.13 17.35
CA ASP A 56 22.05 -9.00 18.53
C ASP A 56 22.33 -8.29 19.86
N VAL A 57 21.59 -8.58 20.94
CA VAL A 57 21.91 -8.15 22.32
C VAL A 57 21.66 -9.27 23.33
N ASP A 58 22.33 -9.23 24.47
CA ASP A 58 21.97 -10.07 25.61
C ASP A 58 20.93 -9.31 26.45
N CYS A 59 19.80 -9.95 26.78
CA CYS A 59 18.72 -9.34 27.57
C CYS A 59 18.41 -10.21 28.78
N PHE A 60 18.31 -9.61 29.95
CA PHE A 60 17.89 -10.32 31.15
C PHE A 60 17.04 -9.46 32.07
N VAL A 61 16.06 -10.11 32.71
CA VAL A 61 15.08 -9.50 33.61
C VAL A 61 15.22 -10.11 34.99
N THR A 62 15.21 -9.28 36.04
CA THR A 62 15.24 -9.74 37.43
C THR A 62 14.10 -9.18 38.26
N ASP A 63 13.64 -9.99 39.22
CA ASP A 63 12.67 -9.57 40.24
C ASP A 63 13.32 -8.66 41.32
N PRO A 64 12.53 -8.13 42.28
CA PRO A 64 13.02 -7.27 43.36
C PRO A 64 14.04 -7.95 44.31
N GLN A 65 14.16 -9.28 44.27
CA GLN A 65 15.09 -10.08 45.07
C GLN A 65 16.33 -10.48 44.25
N ASN A 66 16.46 -9.97 43.02
CA ASN A 66 17.47 -10.30 42.03
C ASN A 66 17.43 -11.76 41.53
N ASN A 67 16.30 -12.45 41.66
CA ASN A 67 16.11 -13.70 40.94
C ASN A 67 15.94 -13.40 39.44
N VAL A 68 16.59 -14.18 38.60
CA VAL A 68 16.52 -14.03 37.15
C VAL A 68 15.22 -14.63 36.64
N LEU A 69 14.38 -13.81 36.03
CA LEU A 69 13.10 -14.20 35.44
C LEU A 69 13.22 -14.51 33.94
N TYR A 70 14.14 -13.82 33.26
CA TYR A 70 14.43 -13.98 31.85
C TYR A 70 15.92 -13.73 31.60
N ASN A 71 16.55 -14.51 30.72
CA ASN A 71 17.98 -14.38 30.40
C ASN A 71 18.28 -15.05 29.06
N GLU A 72 18.23 -14.24 28.01
CA GLU A 72 18.51 -14.67 26.65
C GLU A 72 19.72 -13.93 26.10
N ARG A 73 20.47 -14.62 25.24
CA ARG A 73 21.73 -14.11 24.69
C ARG A 73 21.64 -13.93 23.17
N LYS A 74 22.28 -12.88 22.67
CA LYS A 74 22.41 -12.57 21.24
C LYS A 74 21.09 -12.60 20.46
N LYS A 75 20.03 -12.01 21.03
CA LYS A 75 18.71 -11.92 20.41
C LYS A 75 18.58 -10.64 19.59
N GLN A 76 17.92 -10.75 18.43
CA GLN A 76 17.58 -9.60 17.61
C GLN A 76 16.27 -8.94 18.01
N TYR A 77 15.32 -9.75 18.43
CA TYR A 77 14.07 -9.36 19.05
C TYR A 77 13.63 -10.49 19.97
N ASP A 78 12.87 -10.16 21.02
CA ASP A 78 12.15 -11.14 21.82
C ASP A 78 11.04 -10.46 22.63
N SER A 79 10.14 -11.28 23.17
CA SER A 79 9.02 -10.88 24.02
C SER A 79 8.98 -11.70 25.30
N PHE A 80 8.82 -11.05 26.45
CA PHE A 80 8.75 -11.70 27.75
C PHE A 80 7.57 -11.20 28.57
N SER A 81 6.69 -12.12 28.99
CA SER A 81 5.53 -11.82 29.83
C SER A 81 5.65 -12.50 31.19
N HIS A 82 5.35 -11.77 32.27
CA HIS A 82 5.34 -12.33 33.63
C HIS A 82 4.30 -11.66 34.53
N THR A 83 3.75 -12.41 35.48
CA THR A 83 2.88 -11.88 36.53
C THR A 83 3.67 -11.73 37.82
N THR A 84 3.73 -10.52 38.36
CA THR A 84 4.53 -10.21 39.55
C THR A 84 4.09 -11.02 40.78
N VAL A 85 5.03 -11.75 41.38
CA VAL A 85 4.76 -12.53 42.62
C VAL A 85 4.81 -11.65 43.87
N MET A 86 5.51 -10.52 43.78
CA MET A 86 5.62 -9.53 44.84
C MET A 86 5.79 -8.11 44.30
N LYS A 87 5.44 -7.15 45.14
CA LYS A 87 5.66 -5.73 44.89
C LYS A 87 7.15 -5.41 44.95
N GLY A 88 7.61 -4.57 44.03
CA GLY A 88 8.95 -3.97 44.08
C GLY A 88 9.46 -3.59 42.70
N VAL A 89 10.74 -3.25 42.63
CA VAL A 89 11.40 -2.81 41.39
C VAL A 89 11.83 -4.03 40.58
N TYR A 90 11.24 -4.18 39.39
CA TYR A 90 11.67 -5.13 38.37
C TYR A 90 12.68 -4.43 37.46
N LYS A 91 13.72 -5.17 37.08
CA LYS A 91 14.86 -4.63 36.32
C LYS A 91 15.04 -5.40 35.03
N VAL A 92 15.07 -4.70 33.90
CA VAL A 92 15.46 -5.23 32.60
C VAL A 92 16.80 -4.65 32.19
N CYS A 93 17.71 -5.48 31.71
CA CYS A 93 19.04 -5.05 31.31
C CYS A 93 19.41 -5.60 29.94
N PHE A 94 20.08 -4.76 29.16
CA PHE A 94 20.64 -5.08 27.86
C PHE A 94 22.15 -4.99 27.94
N SER A 95 22.85 -6.03 27.47
CA SER A 95 24.32 -6.06 27.40
C SER A 95 24.77 -6.24 25.95
N ASN A 96 25.73 -5.39 25.59
CA ASN A 96 26.51 -5.46 24.37
C ASN A 96 27.98 -5.75 24.69
N GLU A 97 28.26 -6.36 25.85
CA GLU A 97 29.61 -6.65 26.35
C GLU A 97 30.41 -7.57 25.42
N PHE A 98 29.73 -8.38 24.62
CA PHE A 98 30.34 -9.28 23.64
C PHE A 98 30.76 -8.58 22.34
N SER A 99 30.25 -7.38 22.06
CA SER A 99 30.64 -6.59 20.89
C SER A 99 31.91 -5.81 21.20
N THR A 100 32.90 -5.93 20.32
CA THR A 100 34.21 -5.28 20.48
C THR A 100 34.36 -3.97 19.72
N PHE A 101 33.49 -3.70 18.73
CA PHE A 101 33.64 -2.56 17.81
C PHE A 101 32.32 -1.95 17.29
N THR A 102 31.15 -2.50 17.65
CA THR A 102 29.85 -2.02 17.12
C THR A 102 28.88 -1.66 18.23
N HIS A 103 28.44 -0.40 18.25
CA HIS A 103 27.28 0.05 19.04
C HIS A 103 25.98 -0.47 18.41
N LYS A 104 24.90 -0.45 19.20
CA LYS A 104 23.58 -0.94 18.82
C LYS A 104 22.52 0.07 19.23
N THR A 105 21.45 0.14 18.45
CA THR A 105 20.26 0.90 18.84
C THR A 105 19.17 -0.12 19.16
N VAL A 106 18.61 -0.04 20.37
CA VAL A 106 17.64 -0.99 20.89
C VAL A 106 16.35 -0.26 21.20
N TYR A 107 15.26 -0.78 20.66
CA TYR A 107 13.89 -0.45 21.03
C TYR A 107 13.46 -1.36 22.18
N LEU A 108 12.88 -0.78 23.22
CA LEU A 108 12.29 -1.45 24.37
C LEU A 108 10.88 -0.90 24.59
N ASP A 109 9.92 -1.80 24.75
CA ASP A 109 8.58 -1.53 25.24
C ASP A 109 8.34 -2.37 26.50
N PHE A 110 8.12 -1.71 27.65
CA PHE A 110 7.80 -2.34 28.92
C PHE A 110 6.39 -1.92 29.33
N ARG A 111 5.43 -2.84 29.20
CA ARG A 111 3.99 -2.64 29.49
C ARG A 111 3.60 -3.35 30.78
N HIS A 112 2.75 -2.76 31.61
CA HIS A 112 2.19 -3.46 32.78
C HIS A 112 0.75 -3.03 33.11
N GLY A 113 -0.07 -3.99 33.57
CA GLY A 113 -1.48 -3.80 33.90
C GLY A 113 -2.38 -4.92 33.40
N GLU A 114 -3.66 -4.91 33.78
CA GLU A 114 -4.65 -5.85 33.20
C GLU A 114 -5.12 -5.35 31.84
N GLU A 115 -4.80 -6.11 30.79
CA GLU A 115 -5.39 -5.95 29.47
C GLU A 115 -6.78 -6.61 29.49
N LYS A 116 -7.85 -5.82 29.28
CA LYS A 116 -9.20 -6.40 29.18
C LYS A 116 -9.33 -7.20 27.89
N PRO A 117 -9.85 -8.44 27.92
CA PRO A 117 -10.26 -9.15 26.72
C PRO A 117 -11.35 -8.35 25.99
N LEU A 118 -11.26 -8.25 24.67
CA LEU A 118 -12.13 -7.45 23.81
C LEU A 118 -13.59 -7.95 23.70
N LEU A 119 -14.00 -8.98 24.43
CA LEU A 119 -15.41 -9.42 24.50
C LEU A 119 -15.73 -10.09 25.84
N GLU A 120 -16.60 -9.49 26.64
CA GLU A 120 -17.38 -10.20 27.66
C GLU A 120 -18.69 -10.72 27.04
N SER A 121 -18.88 -12.04 27.13
CA SER A 121 -20.06 -12.86 26.78
C SER A 121 -20.18 -13.41 25.33
N MET A 122 -19.61 -14.59 25.12
CA MET A 122 -20.17 -15.58 24.18
C MET A 122 -20.38 -16.91 24.89
N GLY A 123 -21.40 -16.94 25.74
CA GLY A 123 -22.01 -18.16 26.24
C GLY A 123 -23.36 -18.38 25.58
N ALA A 124 -23.37 -18.79 24.31
CA ALA A 124 -24.47 -19.55 23.69
C ALA A 124 -24.11 -19.90 22.24
N SER A 125 -23.89 -21.18 21.99
CA SER A 125 -23.93 -21.77 20.66
C SER A 125 -25.27 -21.48 19.98
N THR A 126 -25.24 -21.02 18.74
CA THR A 126 -26.18 -21.50 17.70
C THR A 126 -25.64 -21.11 16.33
N ALA A 127 -25.33 -22.13 15.53
CA ALA A 127 -25.07 -22.00 14.11
C ALA A 127 -26.32 -21.47 13.38
N LEU A 128 -26.13 -20.61 12.36
CA LEU A 128 -27.18 -20.30 11.41
C LEU A 128 -26.69 -20.42 9.97
N THR A 129 -27.60 -21.02 9.22
CA THR A 129 -27.48 -21.75 7.96
C THR A 129 -27.55 -20.83 6.75
N GLN A 130 -26.98 -21.31 5.63
CA GLN A 130 -27.20 -20.78 4.28
C GLN A 130 -28.69 -20.63 3.94
N VAL A 131 -29.03 -19.59 3.19
CA VAL A 131 -30.29 -19.52 2.44
C VAL A 131 -30.00 -19.31 0.95
N SER A 132 -30.56 -20.23 0.18
CA SER A 132 -30.53 -20.44 -1.26
C SER A 132 -31.40 -19.45 -2.06
N LEU A 133 -31.03 -19.28 -3.32
CA LEU A 133 -31.75 -18.55 -4.37
C LEU A 133 -33.12 -19.15 -4.72
N SER A 134 -34.13 -18.28 -4.89
CA SER A 134 -35.23 -18.46 -5.85
C SER A 134 -35.98 -17.13 -6.08
N SER A 135 -36.12 -16.73 -7.34
CA SER A 135 -37.12 -15.78 -7.86
C SER A 135 -38.36 -16.61 -8.35
N PRO A 136 -39.58 -16.06 -8.58
CA PRO A 136 -39.83 -14.94 -9.49
C PRO A 136 -40.93 -13.90 -9.08
N ALA A 137 -40.82 -12.74 -9.73
CA ALA A 137 -41.83 -11.76 -10.16
C ALA A 137 -43.02 -11.38 -9.23
N GLU A 138 -43.06 -10.09 -8.85
CA GLU A 138 -44.28 -9.28 -8.89
C GLU A 138 -43.93 -7.78 -9.00
N GLU A 139 -44.57 -7.10 -9.94
CA GLU A 139 -44.49 -5.65 -10.17
C GLU A 139 -45.11 -4.88 -8.99
N THR A 140 -44.42 -3.87 -8.48
CA THR A 140 -45.07 -2.77 -7.76
C THR A 140 -44.23 -1.50 -7.84
N LEU A 141 -44.70 -0.57 -8.69
CA LEU A 141 -44.66 0.90 -8.59
C LEU A 141 -43.42 1.51 -7.91
N LEU A 142 -42.48 1.94 -8.76
CA LEU A 142 -41.39 2.86 -8.44
C LEU A 142 -41.94 4.19 -7.89
N SER A 143 -41.67 4.46 -6.61
CA SER A 143 -41.63 5.80 -6.06
C SER A 143 -40.20 6.36 -6.17
N PRO A 144 -40.02 7.62 -6.61
CA PRO A 144 -38.69 8.21 -6.75
C PRO A 144 -38.21 8.68 -5.37
N ASN A 145 -37.23 7.99 -4.79
CA ASN A 145 -36.57 8.46 -3.57
C ASN A 145 -35.44 9.43 -3.95
N PRO A 146 -35.47 10.70 -3.50
CA PRO A 146 -34.45 11.69 -3.84
C PRO A 146 -33.35 11.66 -2.78
N ALA A 147 -32.22 11.04 -3.08
CA ALA A 147 -31.01 11.17 -2.28
C ALA A 147 -29.76 11.15 -3.15
N VAL A 148 -29.70 12.08 -4.10
CA VAL A 148 -28.46 12.66 -4.60
C VAL A 148 -28.63 14.16 -4.54
N VAL A 149 -28.36 14.74 -3.36
CA VAL A 149 -28.11 16.18 -3.22
C VAL A 149 -26.95 16.31 -2.25
N SER A 150 -25.79 16.59 -2.83
CA SER A 150 -24.62 17.11 -2.12
C SER A 150 -25.03 18.32 -1.27
N PRO A 151 -24.47 18.54 -0.07
CA PRO A 151 -24.47 19.88 0.48
C PRO A 151 -23.78 20.78 -0.56
N ALA A 152 -24.42 21.91 -0.85
CA ALA A 152 -24.11 22.81 -1.94
C ALA A 152 -22.60 22.92 -2.22
N ALA A 153 -22.16 22.30 -3.32
CA ALA A 153 -20.98 22.79 -4.01
C ALA A 153 -21.30 24.24 -4.37
N VAL A 154 -20.59 25.17 -3.74
CA VAL A 154 -20.53 26.55 -4.21
C VAL A 154 -19.94 26.47 -5.61
N HIS A 155 -20.79 26.37 -6.63
CA HIS A 155 -20.42 26.68 -7.99
C HIS A 155 -20.15 28.19 -8.01
N GLN A 156 -18.94 28.58 -7.62
CA GLN A 156 -18.36 29.77 -8.20
C GLN A 156 -18.43 29.56 -9.71
N LEU A 157 -19.15 30.46 -10.41
CA LEU A 157 -19.06 30.61 -11.85
C LEU A 157 -17.60 30.94 -12.18
N ARG A 158 -16.78 29.90 -12.35
CA ARG A 158 -15.36 30.02 -12.67
C ARG A 158 -15.27 30.29 -14.17
N SER A 159 -14.76 31.48 -14.49
CA SER A 159 -14.48 31.91 -15.87
C SER A 159 -13.23 31.18 -16.35
N TYR A 160 -13.41 30.02 -16.97
CA TYR A 160 -12.35 29.34 -17.71
C TYR A 160 -12.27 29.91 -19.13
N THR A 161 -11.08 29.85 -19.75
CA THR A 161 -10.90 30.28 -21.14
C THR A 161 -11.78 29.46 -22.08
N THR A 162 -12.20 30.05 -23.19
CA THR A 162 -13.17 29.45 -24.13
C THR A 162 -12.59 28.29 -24.97
N ASN A 163 -11.28 28.03 -24.90
CA ASN A 163 -10.56 27.10 -25.78
C ASN A 163 -10.17 25.75 -25.12
N ARG A 164 -10.96 25.28 -24.15
CA ARG A 164 -10.70 24.00 -23.47
C ARG A 164 -10.96 22.80 -24.38
N ILE A 165 -10.16 21.75 -24.22
CA ILE A 165 -10.34 20.46 -24.91
C ILE A 165 -11.62 19.80 -24.39
N LYS A 166 -12.60 19.59 -25.26
CA LYS A 166 -13.84 18.88 -24.92
C LYS A 166 -13.57 17.39 -24.78
N VAL A 167 -14.17 16.77 -23.77
CA VAL A 167 -14.10 15.32 -23.53
C VAL A 167 -15.51 14.75 -23.52
N ASP A 168 -15.75 13.72 -24.33
CA ASP A 168 -17.09 13.23 -24.63
C ASP A 168 -17.67 12.36 -23.52
N GLN A 169 -16.82 11.61 -22.83
CA GLN A 169 -17.21 10.72 -21.74
C GLN A 169 -16.57 11.13 -20.42
N PRO A 170 -17.25 10.88 -19.29
CA PRO A 170 -16.72 11.27 -17.99
C PRO A 170 -15.51 10.43 -17.56
N VAL A 171 -14.78 10.97 -16.59
CA VAL A 171 -13.74 10.27 -15.82
C VAL A 171 -14.19 10.20 -14.36
N VAL A 172 -13.99 9.05 -13.72
CA VAL A 172 -14.21 8.91 -12.27
C VAL A 172 -13.03 9.53 -11.54
N GLU A 173 -13.29 10.46 -10.65
CA GLU A 173 -12.28 11.08 -9.79
C GLU A 173 -12.47 10.57 -8.37
N MET A 174 -11.43 9.96 -7.82
CA MET A 174 -11.39 9.51 -6.43
C MET A 174 -10.42 10.40 -5.64
N ASP A 175 -10.96 11.30 -4.83
CA ASP A 175 -10.13 12.15 -3.96
C ASP A 175 -9.54 11.36 -2.79
N GLY A 176 -8.57 11.94 -2.09
CA GLY A 176 -7.76 11.24 -1.09
C GLY A 176 -7.47 12.06 0.15
N ASP A 177 -6.32 11.81 0.75
CA ASP A 177 -5.97 12.29 2.09
C ASP A 177 -4.67 13.11 2.13
N GLU A 178 -4.50 13.86 3.22
CA GLU A 178 -3.26 14.52 3.64
C GLU A 178 -2.56 15.37 2.55
N MET A 179 -1.24 15.22 2.38
CA MET A 179 -0.45 16.06 1.47
C MET A 179 -0.83 15.83 0.02
N THR A 180 -1.22 14.60 -0.32
CA THR A 180 -1.68 14.26 -1.67
C THR A 180 -3.02 14.91 -1.99
N ARG A 181 -3.95 15.04 -1.05
CA ARG A 181 -5.22 15.77 -1.25
C ARG A 181 -4.98 17.24 -1.62
N ILE A 182 -4.05 17.90 -0.93
CA ILE A 182 -3.67 19.29 -1.22
C ILE A 182 -3.10 19.41 -2.64
N ILE A 183 -2.18 18.52 -3.01
CA ILE A 183 -1.57 18.51 -4.35
C ILE A 183 -2.61 18.20 -5.42
N TRP A 184 -3.53 17.28 -5.14
CA TRP A 184 -4.58 16.84 -6.07
C TRP A 184 -5.49 17.99 -6.49
N GLU A 185 -5.94 18.80 -5.53
CA GLU A 185 -6.73 20.00 -5.79
C GLU A 185 -5.97 20.99 -6.69
N VAL A 186 -4.68 21.24 -6.39
CA VAL A 186 -3.85 22.16 -7.21
C VAL A 186 -3.66 21.63 -8.63
N ILE A 187 -3.42 20.34 -8.82
CA ILE A 187 -3.29 19.72 -10.15
C ILE A 187 -4.59 19.90 -10.94
N LYS A 188 -5.72 19.55 -10.32
CA LYS A 188 -7.04 19.66 -10.95
C LYS A 188 -7.34 21.10 -11.36
N GLU A 189 -7.17 22.06 -10.45
CA GLU A 189 -7.57 23.45 -10.67
C GLU A 189 -6.61 24.26 -11.53
N LYS A 190 -5.30 23.98 -11.47
CA LYS A 190 -4.29 24.76 -12.20
C LYS A 190 -3.79 24.11 -13.48
N LEU A 191 -3.80 22.78 -13.57
CA LEU A 191 -3.21 22.05 -14.70
C LEU A 191 -4.28 21.42 -15.59
N ILE A 192 -5.33 20.82 -15.02
CA ILE A 192 -6.33 20.05 -15.79
C ILE A 192 -7.49 20.92 -16.25
N LEU A 193 -8.34 21.40 -15.32
CA LEU A 193 -9.60 22.09 -15.64
C LEU A 193 -9.45 23.40 -16.45
N PRO A 194 -8.33 24.15 -16.37
CA PRO A 194 -8.12 25.30 -17.25
C PRO A 194 -7.93 24.92 -18.73
N ASN A 195 -7.51 23.69 -19.01
CA ASN A 195 -7.14 23.22 -20.35
C ASN A 195 -8.11 22.16 -20.90
N VAL A 196 -8.82 21.45 -20.02
CA VAL A 196 -9.68 20.31 -20.36
C VAL A 196 -11.07 20.52 -19.75
N ASP A 197 -12.09 20.40 -20.59
CA ASP A 197 -13.50 20.42 -20.19
C ASP A 197 -14.01 18.97 -20.16
N VAL A 198 -13.76 18.32 -19.02
CA VAL A 198 -14.13 16.92 -18.74
C VAL A 198 -15.17 16.88 -17.64
N GLU A 199 -16.18 16.02 -17.81
CA GLU A 199 -17.11 15.70 -16.73
C GLU A 199 -16.43 14.75 -15.73
N LEU A 200 -16.35 15.17 -14.46
CA LEU A 200 -15.77 14.36 -13.38
C LEU A 200 -16.89 13.75 -12.54
N LYS A 201 -16.93 12.42 -12.46
CA LYS A 201 -17.76 11.71 -11.47
C LYS A 201 -16.95 11.60 -10.18
N TYR A 202 -17.15 12.60 -9.33
CA TYR A 202 -16.38 12.79 -8.10
C TYR A 202 -16.85 11.87 -6.96
N PHE A 203 -15.89 11.21 -6.31
CA PHE A 203 -16.07 10.43 -5.09
C PHE A 203 -14.98 10.83 -4.09
N ASP A 204 -15.37 11.29 -2.91
CA ASP A 204 -14.42 11.62 -1.84
C ASP A 204 -14.02 10.35 -1.09
N LEU A 205 -12.82 9.82 -1.35
CA LEU A 205 -12.29 8.69 -0.58
C LEU A 205 -11.42 9.13 0.60
N GLY A 206 -11.46 10.42 0.96
CA GLY A 206 -10.88 10.92 2.19
C GLY A 206 -11.43 10.14 3.39
N LEU A 207 -10.54 9.79 4.32
CA LEU A 207 -10.83 8.96 5.48
C LEU A 207 -12.06 9.42 6.29
N PRO A 208 -12.28 10.74 6.53
CA PRO A 208 -13.49 11.20 7.21
C PRO A 208 -14.80 10.84 6.48
N TYR A 209 -14.83 10.97 5.15
CA TYR A 209 -16.04 10.68 4.36
C TYR A 209 -16.26 9.19 4.17
N ARG A 210 -15.18 8.40 4.06
CA ARG A 210 -15.27 6.93 4.14
C ARG A 210 -15.86 6.50 5.48
N ASP A 211 -15.38 7.04 6.60
CA ASP A 211 -15.97 6.72 7.90
C ASP A 211 -17.44 7.12 7.99
N GLN A 212 -17.79 8.33 7.54
CA GLN A 212 -19.17 8.82 7.51
C GLN A 212 -20.11 7.88 6.74
N THR A 213 -19.68 7.39 5.58
CA THR A 213 -20.47 6.52 4.67
C THR A 213 -20.33 5.03 4.97
N ASN A 214 -19.65 4.65 6.06
CA ASN A 214 -19.34 3.26 6.40
C ASN A 214 -18.60 2.53 5.25
N ASP A 215 -17.68 3.24 4.59
CA ASP A 215 -16.87 2.83 3.44
C ASP A 215 -17.66 2.53 2.16
N GLN A 216 -18.96 2.84 2.10
CA GLN A 216 -19.79 2.63 0.92
C GLN A 216 -19.31 3.46 -0.29
N VAL A 217 -18.80 4.68 -0.05
CA VAL A 217 -18.26 5.55 -1.13
C VAL A 217 -17.13 4.88 -1.92
N THR A 218 -16.34 4.02 -1.27
CA THR A 218 -15.25 3.24 -1.90
C THR A 218 -15.80 2.19 -2.85
N ILE A 219 -16.92 1.55 -2.50
CA ILE A 219 -17.59 0.56 -3.34
C ILE A 219 -18.24 1.27 -4.54
N ASP A 220 -18.94 2.37 -4.28
CA ASP A 220 -19.66 3.13 -5.30
C ASP A 220 -18.72 3.70 -6.36
N SER A 221 -17.53 4.16 -5.95
CA SER A 221 -16.51 4.67 -6.88
C SER A 221 -15.95 3.56 -7.78
N ALA A 222 -15.75 2.35 -7.26
CA ALA A 222 -15.32 1.20 -8.07
C ALA A 222 -16.41 0.77 -9.06
N LEU A 223 -17.68 0.77 -8.66
CA LEU A 223 -18.81 0.48 -9.55
C LEU A 223 -18.97 1.55 -10.64
N ALA A 224 -18.79 2.83 -10.29
CA ALA A 224 -18.74 3.91 -11.26
C ALA A 224 -17.58 3.73 -12.25
N THR A 225 -16.43 3.24 -11.78
CA THR A 225 -15.28 2.95 -12.63
C THR A 225 -15.59 1.85 -13.63
N LYS A 226 -16.28 0.77 -13.24
CA LYS A 226 -16.78 -0.24 -14.20
C LYS A 226 -17.71 0.37 -15.25
N LYS A 227 -18.56 1.32 -14.85
CA LYS A 227 -19.51 1.98 -15.75
C LYS A 227 -18.81 2.90 -16.76
N TYR A 228 -17.87 3.71 -16.31
CA TYR A 228 -17.24 4.77 -17.13
C TYR A 228 -15.85 4.39 -17.66
N ASN A 229 -15.32 3.25 -17.25
CA ASN A 229 -14.07 2.59 -17.69
C ASN A 229 -12.77 3.31 -17.28
N VAL A 230 -12.83 4.53 -16.74
CA VAL A 230 -11.62 5.31 -16.41
C VAL A 230 -11.76 5.94 -15.05
N ALA A 231 -10.82 5.64 -14.15
CA ALA A 231 -10.65 6.32 -12.89
C ALA A 231 -9.27 6.95 -12.72
N VAL A 232 -9.22 8.09 -12.06
CA VAL A 232 -8.01 8.73 -11.54
C VAL A 232 -8.15 8.84 -10.02
N LYS A 233 -7.15 8.36 -9.29
CA LYS A 233 -7.24 8.20 -7.85
C LYS A 233 -6.08 8.87 -7.11
N CYS A 234 -6.43 9.65 -6.10
CA CYS A 234 -5.52 10.20 -5.11
C CYS A 234 -5.15 9.16 -4.05
N ALA A 235 -3.99 9.32 -3.41
CA ALA A 235 -3.56 8.43 -2.33
C ALA A 235 -4.48 8.58 -1.10
N THR A 236 -4.78 7.46 -0.45
CA THR A 236 -5.74 7.36 0.66
C THR A 236 -5.12 6.68 1.87
N ILE A 237 -5.46 7.12 3.08
CA ILE A 237 -5.04 6.46 4.31
C ILE A 237 -5.67 5.06 4.39
N THR A 238 -4.89 4.04 4.73
CA THR A 238 -5.44 2.79 5.26
C THR A 238 -5.25 2.86 6.77
N PRO A 239 -6.32 2.97 7.58
CA PRO A 239 -6.20 3.26 9.00
C PRO A 239 -5.64 2.05 9.76
N ASP A 240 -4.72 2.33 10.67
CA ASP A 240 -4.26 1.47 11.77
C ASP A 240 -4.89 1.99 13.09
N GLU A 241 -4.46 1.44 14.23
CA GLU A 241 -4.92 1.83 15.57
C GLU A 241 -4.72 3.33 15.83
N ASP A 242 -3.56 3.88 15.48
CA ASP A 242 -3.26 5.31 15.66
C ASP A 242 -4.18 6.19 14.82
N ARG A 243 -4.49 5.77 13.59
CA ARG A 243 -5.46 6.50 12.74
C ARG A 243 -6.89 6.39 13.25
N VAL A 244 -7.26 5.27 13.87
CA VAL A 244 -8.57 5.13 14.52
C VAL A 244 -8.72 6.17 15.63
N GLU A 245 -7.69 6.35 16.46
CA GLU A 245 -7.70 7.36 17.53
C GLU A 245 -7.62 8.79 16.97
N GLU A 246 -6.71 9.06 16.02
CA GLU A 246 -6.51 10.39 15.43
C GLU A 246 -7.81 10.93 14.80
N PHE A 247 -8.51 10.09 14.04
CA PHE A 247 -9.72 10.47 13.30
C PHE A 247 -11.02 10.11 14.02
N LYS A 248 -10.95 9.47 15.19
CA LYS A 248 -12.09 8.97 15.96
C LYS A 248 -13.02 8.08 15.12
N LEU A 249 -12.41 7.12 14.43
CA LEU A 249 -13.10 6.27 13.46
C LEU A 249 -14.07 5.30 14.16
N LYS A 250 -15.17 4.97 13.48
CA LYS A 250 -16.13 3.95 13.95
C LYS A 250 -15.50 2.56 14.02
N LYS A 251 -14.55 2.29 13.12
CA LYS A 251 -13.77 1.04 13.05
C LYS A 251 -12.52 1.26 12.19
N MET A 252 -11.60 0.30 12.24
CA MET A 252 -10.48 0.20 11.33
C MET A 252 -10.97 -0.24 9.93
N TRP A 253 -11.19 0.72 9.03
CA TRP A 253 -11.65 0.44 7.67
C TRP A 253 -10.58 -0.26 6.81
N LYS A 254 -11.02 -1.09 5.86
CA LYS A 254 -10.12 -1.75 4.92
C LYS A 254 -9.48 -0.74 3.96
N SER A 255 -8.39 -1.15 3.32
CA SER A 255 -7.73 -0.34 2.30
C SER A 255 -8.65 -0.08 1.10
N PRO A 256 -8.86 1.19 0.68
CA PRO A 256 -9.63 1.51 -0.52
C PRO A 256 -9.06 0.86 -1.78
N ASN A 257 -7.73 0.81 -1.89
CA ASN A 257 -7.04 0.16 -3.01
C ASN A 257 -7.39 -1.32 -3.08
N GLY A 258 -7.40 -2.01 -1.94
CA GLY A 258 -7.81 -3.41 -1.86
C GLY A 258 -9.26 -3.61 -2.31
N THR A 259 -10.18 -2.80 -1.80
CA THR A 259 -11.62 -2.86 -2.17
C THR A 259 -11.84 -2.61 -3.65
N ILE A 260 -11.26 -1.56 -4.23
CA ILE A 260 -11.40 -1.21 -5.65
C ILE A 260 -10.83 -2.32 -6.53
N ARG A 261 -9.61 -2.80 -6.26
CA ARG A 261 -8.97 -3.89 -7.02
C ARG A 261 -9.77 -5.20 -6.93
N ASN A 262 -10.38 -5.49 -5.79
CA ASN A 262 -11.25 -6.66 -5.62
C ASN A 262 -12.53 -6.55 -6.46
N ILE A 263 -13.09 -5.35 -6.60
CA ILE A 263 -14.30 -5.12 -7.39
C ILE A 263 -13.97 -5.14 -8.88
N LEU A 264 -12.94 -4.39 -9.30
CA LEU A 264 -12.56 -4.25 -10.71
C LEU A 264 -11.94 -5.54 -11.27
N GLY A 265 -11.10 -6.20 -10.47
CA GLY A 265 -10.16 -7.21 -10.97
C GLY A 265 -9.06 -6.57 -11.82
N GLY A 266 -7.99 -7.33 -12.06
CA GLY A 266 -6.93 -6.91 -12.99
C GLY A 266 -5.53 -6.85 -12.39
N THR A 267 -4.66 -6.19 -13.14
CA THR A 267 -3.20 -6.19 -12.93
C THR A 267 -2.71 -4.77 -12.71
N VAL A 268 -1.94 -4.55 -11.65
CA VAL A 268 -1.36 -3.22 -11.39
C VAL A 268 -0.01 -3.11 -12.07
N PHE A 269 0.10 -2.23 -13.07
CA PHE A 269 1.33 -1.92 -13.76
C PHE A 269 2.03 -0.73 -13.12
N ARG A 270 3.25 -0.93 -12.62
CA ARG A 270 4.12 0.11 -12.07
C ARG A 270 5.31 0.34 -12.98
N GLU A 271 5.48 1.57 -13.46
CA GLU A 271 6.54 1.96 -14.39
C GLU A 271 7.22 3.27 -13.94
N PRO A 272 8.56 3.32 -13.89
CA PRO A 272 9.31 4.50 -13.47
C PRO A 272 9.28 5.60 -14.53
N ILE A 273 9.26 6.84 -14.07
CA ILE A 273 9.33 8.06 -14.87
C ILE A 273 10.79 8.49 -14.95
N LEU A 274 11.39 8.36 -16.13
CA LEU A 274 12.81 8.64 -16.31
C LEU A 274 13.07 10.13 -16.55
N CYS A 275 13.97 10.70 -15.74
CA CYS A 275 14.58 12.01 -15.94
C CYS A 275 16.09 11.81 -16.14
N LYS A 276 16.69 12.34 -17.21
CA LYS A 276 18.09 12.07 -17.57
C LYS A 276 19.10 12.48 -16.49
N ASN A 277 18.80 13.54 -15.75
CA ASN A 277 19.67 14.09 -14.71
C ASN A 277 19.49 13.45 -13.32
N ILE A 278 18.60 12.46 -13.18
CA ILE A 278 18.41 11.71 -11.93
C ILE A 278 19.24 10.43 -11.98
N PRO A 279 20.27 10.30 -11.12
CA PRO A 279 21.07 9.08 -11.02
C PRO A 279 20.20 7.90 -10.59
N ARG A 280 20.47 6.73 -11.16
CA ARG A 280 19.84 5.46 -10.79
C ARG A 280 20.79 4.69 -9.88
N LEU A 281 20.23 3.95 -8.91
CA LEU A 281 21.03 3.10 -8.03
C LEU A 281 21.71 1.97 -8.79
N VAL A 282 21.06 1.48 -9.85
CA VAL A 282 21.65 0.54 -10.82
C VAL A 282 21.89 1.31 -12.12
N PRO A 283 23.12 1.79 -12.38
CA PRO A 283 23.40 2.68 -13.51
C PRO A 283 23.09 2.08 -14.89
N GLY A 284 23.16 0.74 -14.99
CA GLY A 284 22.88 -0.01 -16.21
C GLY A 284 21.43 0.06 -16.68
N TRP A 285 20.48 0.42 -15.82
CA TRP A 285 19.05 0.54 -16.17
C TRP A 285 18.78 1.79 -17.02
N THR A 286 19.15 1.73 -18.29
CA THR A 286 18.98 2.82 -19.27
C THR A 286 17.56 2.94 -19.81
N GLN A 287 16.75 1.88 -19.67
CA GLN A 287 15.35 1.82 -20.07
C GLN A 287 14.46 1.50 -18.85
N PRO A 288 13.15 1.85 -18.86
CA PRO A 288 12.26 1.54 -17.76
C PRO A 288 12.08 0.03 -17.58
N ILE A 289 11.74 -0.39 -16.37
CA ILE A 289 11.26 -1.75 -16.10
C ILE A 289 9.84 -1.61 -15.58
N THR A 290 8.89 -2.33 -16.17
CA THR A 290 7.49 -2.25 -15.78
C THR A 290 7.06 -3.51 -15.06
N ILE A 291 6.67 -3.39 -13.78
CA ILE A 291 6.14 -4.51 -13.00
C ILE A 291 4.65 -4.63 -13.26
N GLY A 292 4.19 -5.77 -13.72
CA GLY A 292 2.77 -6.15 -13.66
C GLY A 292 2.51 -6.99 -12.42
N ARG A 293 1.90 -6.43 -11.39
CA ARG A 293 1.57 -7.12 -10.14
C ARG A 293 0.20 -7.77 -10.22
N HIS A 294 0.14 -9.08 -9.94
CA HIS A 294 -1.11 -9.82 -9.75
C HIS A 294 -1.79 -9.42 -8.43
N ALA A 295 -2.69 -8.45 -8.45
CA ALA A 295 -3.27 -7.87 -7.23
C ALA A 295 -4.44 -8.69 -6.64
N PHE A 296 -4.32 -10.02 -6.58
CA PHE A 296 -5.35 -10.92 -6.05
C PHE A 296 -4.74 -12.14 -5.34
N GLY A 297 -5.42 -12.63 -4.30
CA GLY A 297 -5.08 -13.88 -3.61
C GLY A 297 -3.73 -13.85 -2.90
N ASP A 298 -3.12 -15.04 -2.79
CA ASP A 298 -1.84 -15.29 -2.13
C ASP A 298 -1.81 -14.76 -0.68
N GLN A 299 -0.68 -14.24 -0.20
CA GLN A 299 -0.52 -13.72 1.17
C GLN A 299 -1.59 -12.66 1.54
N TYR A 300 -2.09 -11.88 0.57
CA TYR A 300 -3.03 -10.78 0.81
C TYR A 300 -4.46 -11.24 1.07
N ARG A 301 -4.72 -12.55 0.97
CA ARG A 301 -5.98 -13.21 1.36
C ARG A 301 -5.72 -14.53 2.10
N ALA A 302 -4.59 -14.60 2.79
CA ALA A 302 -4.26 -15.74 3.61
C ALA A 302 -5.13 -15.76 4.88
N THR A 303 -5.19 -16.93 5.52
CA THR A 303 -5.63 -17.08 6.91
C THR A 303 -4.46 -17.67 7.69
N ASP A 304 -4.04 -16.98 8.73
CA ASP A 304 -2.91 -17.33 9.58
C ASP A 304 -3.32 -17.44 11.04
N PHE A 305 -2.51 -18.14 11.83
CA PHE A 305 -2.75 -18.35 13.26
C PHE A 305 -1.45 -18.71 13.99
N VAL A 306 -1.42 -18.41 15.28
CA VAL A 306 -0.36 -18.83 16.21
C VAL A 306 -0.73 -20.19 16.80
N VAL A 307 0.25 -21.08 16.88
CA VAL A 307 0.17 -22.38 17.55
C VAL A 307 0.79 -22.22 18.93
N ASP A 308 -0.02 -22.34 19.99
CA ASP A 308 0.42 -22.15 21.38
C ASP A 308 0.79 -23.46 22.09
N ARG A 309 0.53 -24.61 21.45
CA ARG A 309 0.73 -25.95 22.02
C ARG A 309 0.91 -27.01 20.91
N PRO A 310 1.41 -28.21 21.24
CA PRO A 310 1.56 -29.29 20.26
C PRO A 310 0.25 -29.66 19.56
N GLY A 311 0.31 -29.99 18.27
CA GLY A 311 -0.87 -30.38 17.48
C GLY A 311 -0.62 -30.50 15.97
N LYS A 312 -1.52 -31.19 15.27
CA LYS A 312 -1.45 -31.40 13.81
C LYS A 312 -2.14 -30.29 13.03
N PHE A 313 -1.41 -29.64 12.14
CA PHE A 313 -1.97 -28.71 11.15
C PHE A 313 -2.27 -29.46 9.84
N LYS A 314 -3.52 -29.33 9.37
CA LYS A 314 -4.04 -30.01 8.18
C LYS A 314 -4.78 -29.03 7.28
N LEU A 315 -4.74 -29.30 5.98
CA LEU A 315 -5.59 -28.66 4.97
C LEU A 315 -6.68 -29.63 4.53
N VAL A 316 -7.90 -29.12 4.39
CA VAL A 316 -9.07 -29.90 3.98
C VAL A 316 -9.72 -29.21 2.78
N PHE A 317 -9.98 -29.96 1.72
CA PHE A 317 -10.77 -29.51 0.58
C PHE A 317 -12.00 -30.39 0.40
N SER A 318 -13.18 -29.75 0.47
CA SER A 318 -14.48 -30.41 0.35
C SER A 318 -15.15 -29.99 -0.97
N PRO A 319 -15.15 -30.87 -1.99
CA PRO A 319 -15.77 -30.58 -3.27
C PRO A 319 -17.27 -30.31 -3.15
N THR A 320 -17.78 -29.32 -3.89
CA THR A 320 -19.21 -28.96 -3.90
C THR A 320 -20.08 -29.95 -4.69
N ASP A 321 -19.47 -30.75 -5.56
CA ASP A 321 -20.13 -31.81 -6.34
C ASP A 321 -20.42 -33.08 -5.52
N GLY A 322 -20.06 -33.09 -4.23
CA GLY A 322 -20.23 -34.24 -3.33
C GLY A 322 -19.18 -35.33 -3.49
N SER A 323 -18.15 -35.12 -4.32
CA SER A 323 -17.02 -36.04 -4.41
C SER A 323 -16.19 -36.06 -3.12
N LYS A 324 -15.36 -37.10 -2.97
CA LYS A 324 -14.66 -37.39 -1.70
C LYS A 324 -13.76 -36.23 -1.28
N GLN A 325 -13.92 -35.79 -0.02
CA GLN A 325 -13.04 -34.82 0.63
C GLN A 325 -11.58 -35.25 0.56
N LYS A 326 -10.70 -34.28 0.32
CA LYS A 326 -9.25 -34.46 0.35
C LYS A 326 -8.67 -33.78 1.58
N GLU A 327 -7.67 -34.41 2.16
CA GLU A 327 -6.99 -33.94 3.37
C GLU A 327 -5.48 -34.09 3.17
N TRP A 328 -4.73 -33.08 3.62
CA TRP A 328 -3.27 -33.08 3.62
C TRP A 328 -2.77 -32.64 4.99
N GLU A 329 -1.93 -33.45 5.62
CA GLU A 329 -1.19 -33.01 6.81
C GLU A 329 -0.04 -32.09 6.38
N VAL A 330 -0.02 -30.87 6.92
CA VAL A 330 1.02 -29.88 6.63
C VAL A 330 2.21 -30.08 7.57
N TYR A 331 1.93 -30.14 8.88
CA TYR A 331 2.95 -30.32 9.90
C TYR A 331 2.35 -30.83 11.21
N ASP A 332 3.16 -31.56 12.00
CA ASP A 332 2.83 -31.98 13.36
C ASP A 332 3.69 -31.17 14.34
N PHE A 333 3.10 -30.16 14.97
CA PHE A 333 3.79 -29.28 15.89
C PHE A 333 4.06 -30.00 17.21
N THR A 334 5.33 -30.04 17.62
CA THR A 334 5.75 -30.57 18.93
C THR A 334 5.86 -29.50 20.02
N ALA A 335 5.71 -28.23 19.66
CA ALA A 335 5.76 -27.05 20.52
C ALA A 335 5.05 -25.88 19.80
N GLY A 336 5.21 -24.64 20.30
CA GLY A 336 4.62 -23.46 19.66
C GLY A 336 5.15 -23.16 18.26
N GLY A 337 4.41 -22.37 17.50
CA GLY A 337 4.73 -22.00 16.11
C GLY A 337 3.67 -21.12 15.47
N CYS A 338 3.62 -21.10 14.14
CA CYS A 338 2.56 -20.44 13.37
C CYS A 338 2.21 -21.25 12.12
N GLY A 339 0.99 -21.10 11.64
CA GLY A 339 0.50 -21.73 10.41
C GLY A 339 -0.23 -20.72 9.53
N MET A 340 -0.25 -20.96 8.22
CA MET A 340 -1.10 -20.22 7.30
C MET A 340 -1.62 -21.10 6.17
N GLY A 341 -2.75 -20.69 5.58
CA GLY A 341 -3.24 -21.16 4.29
C GLY A 341 -3.52 -19.99 3.35
N MET A 342 -3.23 -20.17 2.07
CA MET A 342 -3.50 -19.17 1.02
C MET A 342 -4.05 -19.83 -0.24
N TYR A 343 -4.64 -19.04 -1.12
CA TYR A 343 -5.22 -19.53 -2.38
C TYR A 343 -5.12 -18.49 -3.50
N ASN A 344 -5.29 -19.00 -4.72
CA ASN A 344 -5.57 -18.21 -5.90
C ASN A 344 -6.59 -18.94 -6.80
N THR A 345 -7.03 -18.33 -7.89
CA THR A 345 -7.99 -18.93 -8.82
C THR A 345 -7.50 -18.87 -10.26
N ASP A 346 -7.79 -19.91 -11.04
CA ASP A 346 -7.43 -19.98 -12.46
C ASP A 346 -7.99 -18.79 -13.26
N GLU A 347 -9.21 -18.34 -12.94
CA GLU A 347 -9.82 -17.15 -13.54
C GLU A 347 -8.97 -15.90 -13.31
N SER A 348 -8.52 -15.67 -12.08
CA SER A 348 -7.70 -14.52 -11.72
C SER A 348 -6.31 -14.57 -12.36
N ILE A 349 -5.68 -15.75 -12.37
CA ILE A 349 -4.37 -15.96 -13.00
C ILE A 349 -4.47 -15.75 -14.53
N SER A 350 -5.54 -16.22 -15.15
CA SER A 350 -5.78 -16.03 -16.58
C SER A 350 -5.97 -14.55 -16.93
N GLY A 351 -6.78 -13.82 -16.15
CA GLY A 351 -6.95 -12.38 -16.32
C GLY A 351 -5.63 -11.60 -16.15
N PHE A 352 -4.79 -12.02 -15.21
CA PHE A 352 -3.45 -11.49 -15.01
C PHE A 352 -2.55 -11.73 -16.24
N ALA A 353 -2.53 -12.95 -16.77
CA ALA A 353 -1.77 -13.30 -17.97
C ALA A 353 -2.18 -12.47 -19.19
N HIS A 354 -3.48 -12.41 -19.48
CA HIS A 354 -4.02 -11.59 -20.59
C HIS A 354 -3.59 -10.12 -20.48
N SER A 355 -3.72 -9.54 -19.27
CA SER A 355 -3.31 -8.15 -19.03
C SER A 355 -1.82 -7.94 -19.32
N CYS A 356 -0.95 -8.84 -18.84
CA CYS A 356 0.50 -8.74 -19.06
C CYS A 356 0.89 -8.89 -20.53
N PHE A 357 0.29 -9.82 -21.26
CA PHE A 357 0.58 -10.00 -22.69
C PHE A 357 0.13 -8.79 -23.52
N GLN A 358 -1.08 -8.30 -23.30
CA GLN A 358 -1.60 -7.11 -23.97
C GLN A 358 -0.73 -5.88 -23.69
N TYR A 359 -0.33 -5.68 -22.43
CA TYR A 359 0.53 -4.56 -22.04
C TYR A 359 1.92 -4.65 -22.69
N ALA A 360 2.52 -5.84 -22.74
CA ALA A 360 3.81 -6.07 -23.39
C ALA A 360 3.76 -5.78 -24.91
N ILE A 361 2.69 -6.19 -25.59
CA ILE A 361 2.45 -5.87 -27.01
C ILE A 361 2.31 -4.36 -27.21
N GLN A 362 1.52 -3.68 -26.38
CA GLN A 362 1.33 -2.24 -26.45
C GLN A 362 2.66 -1.49 -26.30
N LYS A 363 3.52 -1.94 -25.39
CA LYS A 363 4.87 -1.38 -25.18
C LYS A 363 5.88 -1.84 -26.23
N LYS A 364 5.57 -2.88 -27.00
CA LYS A 364 6.50 -3.62 -27.87
C LYS A 364 7.75 -4.06 -27.11
N TRP A 365 7.56 -4.58 -25.90
CA TRP A 365 8.62 -5.05 -25.02
C TRP A 365 8.48 -6.53 -24.71
N PRO A 366 9.57 -7.26 -24.48
CA PRO A 366 9.50 -8.65 -24.01
C PRO A 366 8.86 -8.73 -22.62
N LEU A 367 8.27 -9.90 -22.33
CA LEU A 367 7.59 -10.20 -21.08
C LEU A 367 8.30 -11.33 -20.33
N TYR A 368 8.57 -11.13 -19.05
CA TYR A 368 9.03 -12.17 -18.15
C TYR A 368 7.99 -12.42 -17.06
N MET A 369 7.73 -13.68 -16.72
CA MET A 369 6.94 -14.05 -15.55
C MET A 369 7.78 -14.89 -14.60
N SER A 370 7.77 -14.55 -13.31
CA SER A 370 8.62 -15.21 -12.32
C SER A 370 7.83 -15.94 -11.23
N THR A 371 8.31 -17.14 -10.85
CA THR A 371 7.74 -17.93 -9.75
C THR A 371 8.83 -18.73 -9.01
N LYS A 372 8.46 -19.52 -8.00
CA LYS A 372 9.29 -20.57 -7.41
C LYS A 372 8.70 -21.98 -7.64
N ASN A 373 8.27 -22.29 -8.87
CA ASN A 373 7.62 -23.56 -9.23
C ASN A 373 8.47 -24.83 -9.00
N THR A 374 9.79 -24.74 -8.83
CA THR A 374 10.61 -25.89 -8.41
C THR A 374 10.31 -26.34 -6.99
N ILE A 375 9.87 -25.42 -6.13
CA ILE A 375 9.47 -25.65 -4.73
C ILE A 375 7.96 -25.79 -4.63
N LEU A 376 7.20 -24.78 -5.08
CA LEU A 376 5.74 -24.78 -5.08
C LEU A 376 5.19 -25.44 -6.35
N LYS A 377 5.45 -26.74 -6.51
CA LYS A 377 5.23 -27.48 -7.76
C LYS A 377 3.81 -27.40 -8.32
N ALA A 378 2.80 -27.45 -7.44
CA ALA A 378 1.41 -27.33 -7.86
C ALA A 378 0.97 -25.85 -7.97
N TYR A 379 1.18 -25.06 -6.91
CA TYR A 379 0.69 -23.69 -6.82
C TYR A 379 1.33 -22.77 -7.87
N ASP A 380 2.66 -22.67 -7.87
CA ASP A 380 3.40 -21.84 -8.82
C ASP A 380 3.52 -22.53 -10.19
N GLY A 381 3.45 -23.86 -10.23
CA GLY A 381 3.28 -24.60 -11.47
C GLY A 381 2.03 -24.16 -12.22
N ARG A 382 0.91 -23.95 -11.53
CA ARG A 382 -0.34 -23.51 -12.17
C ARG A 382 -0.23 -22.14 -12.82
N PHE A 383 0.48 -21.18 -12.20
CA PHE A 383 0.79 -19.89 -12.83
C PHE A 383 1.58 -20.06 -14.12
N LYS A 384 2.65 -20.87 -14.07
CA LYS A 384 3.48 -21.16 -15.24
C LYS A 384 2.66 -21.79 -16.36
N ASP A 385 1.87 -22.81 -16.05
CA ASP A 385 1.10 -23.57 -17.02
C ASP A 385 0.04 -22.68 -17.69
N ILE A 386 -0.73 -21.91 -16.91
CA ILE A 386 -1.75 -20.98 -17.45
C ILE A 386 -1.12 -19.93 -18.36
N PHE A 387 -0.01 -19.30 -17.96
CA PHE A 387 0.67 -18.32 -18.81
C PHE A 387 1.15 -18.94 -20.12
N GLN A 388 1.74 -20.15 -20.06
CA GLN A 388 2.22 -20.83 -21.25
C GLN A 388 1.07 -21.22 -22.19
N GLU A 389 -0.02 -21.77 -21.64
CA GLU A 389 -1.22 -22.15 -22.41
C GLU A 389 -1.81 -20.93 -23.14
N ILE A 390 -2.02 -19.82 -22.42
CA ILE A 390 -2.56 -18.58 -22.99
C ILE A 390 -1.62 -17.99 -24.03
N PHE A 391 -0.30 -17.99 -23.78
CA PHE A 391 0.69 -17.47 -24.71
C PHE A 391 0.62 -18.21 -26.05
N GLU A 392 0.72 -19.53 -26.03
CA GLU A 392 0.72 -20.37 -27.24
C GLU A 392 -0.58 -20.26 -28.01
N GLN A 393 -1.72 -20.22 -27.31
CA GLN A 393 -3.04 -20.19 -27.94
C GLN A 393 -3.39 -18.81 -28.52
N SER A 394 -3.03 -17.72 -27.83
CA SER A 394 -3.61 -16.40 -28.11
C SER A 394 -2.60 -15.33 -28.53
N TYR A 395 -1.35 -15.38 -28.05
CA TYR A 395 -0.43 -14.23 -28.15
C TYR A 395 0.86 -14.49 -28.92
N LYS A 396 1.26 -15.75 -29.09
CA LYS A 396 2.53 -16.09 -29.74
C LYS A 396 2.68 -15.45 -31.12
N SER A 397 1.64 -15.52 -31.95
CA SER A 397 1.66 -14.93 -33.30
C SER A 397 1.87 -13.41 -33.27
N GLU A 398 1.25 -12.71 -32.32
CA GLU A 398 1.38 -11.25 -32.20
C GLU A 398 2.74 -10.83 -31.63
N PHE A 399 3.26 -11.60 -30.65
CA PHE A 399 4.61 -11.42 -30.12
C PHE A 399 5.68 -11.60 -31.21
N ASP A 400 5.55 -12.64 -32.04
CA ASP A 400 6.45 -12.89 -33.18
C ASP A 400 6.37 -11.72 -34.20
N ASN A 401 5.16 -11.20 -34.47
CA ASN A 401 4.94 -10.08 -35.40
C ASN A 401 5.61 -8.77 -34.91
N VAL A 402 5.53 -8.46 -33.62
CA VAL A 402 6.17 -7.25 -33.05
C VAL A 402 7.60 -7.51 -32.55
N LYS A 403 8.14 -8.71 -32.78
CA LYS A 403 9.53 -9.13 -32.50
C LYS A 403 9.91 -9.06 -31.03
N ILE A 404 9.02 -9.51 -30.16
CA ILE A 404 9.22 -9.65 -28.71
C ILE A 404 9.02 -11.12 -28.30
N TRP A 405 9.39 -11.47 -27.07
CA TRP A 405 9.27 -12.83 -26.55
C TRP A 405 8.62 -12.84 -25.16
N TYR A 406 8.12 -14.02 -24.79
CA TYR A 406 7.68 -14.35 -23.44
C TYR A 406 8.62 -15.41 -22.85
N GLU A 407 8.99 -15.26 -21.59
CA GLU A 407 9.76 -16.29 -20.87
C GLU A 407 9.30 -16.41 -19.41
N HIS A 408 9.14 -17.65 -18.95
CA HIS A 408 9.03 -17.98 -17.52
C HIS A 408 10.42 -18.14 -16.91
N ARG A 409 10.66 -17.54 -15.74
CA ARG A 409 11.91 -17.68 -14.97
C ARG A 409 11.64 -18.03 -13.51
N LEU A 410 12.64 -18.64 -12.87
CA LEU A 410 12.64 -18.74 -11.41
C LEU A 410 12.92 -17.36 -10.82
N ILE A 411 12.22 -17.00 -9.73
CA ILE A 411 12.27 -15.66 -9.15
C ILE A 411 13.69 -15.22 -8.73
N ASP A 412 14.50 -16.14 -8.22
CA ASP A 412 15.90 -15.91 -7.84
C ASP A 412 16.80 -15.64 -9.04
N ASP A 413 16.59 -16.34 -10.16
CA ASP A 413 17.29 -16.03 -11.41
C ASP A 413 16.81 -14.71 -12.02
N MET A 414 15.49 -14.46 -11.96
CA MET A 414 14.90 -13.25 -12.52
C MET A 414 15.43 -11.98 -11.83
N VAL A 415 15.48 -11.94 -10.49
CA VAL A 415 16.04 -10.77 -9.78
C VAL A 415 17.52 -10.53 -10.12
N ALA A 416 18.30 -11.60 -10.30
CA ALA A 416 19.71 -11.51 -10.69
C ALA A 416 19.87 -11.01 -12.14
N GLN A 417 19.00 -11.44 -13.05
CA GLN A 417 18.94 -10.96 -14.42
C GLN A 417 18.55 -9.48 -14.48
N VAL A 418 17.54 -9.07 -13.72
CA VAL A 418 17.06 -7.69 -13.65
C VAL A 418 18.20 -6.74 -13.29
N LEU A 419 18.98 -7.07 -12.25
CA LEU A 419 20.14 -6.27 -11.83
C LEU A 419 21.20 -6.09 -12.90
N LYS A 420 21.39 -7.09 -13.78
CA LYS A 420 22.40 -7.06 -14.87
C LYS A 420 21.83 -6.50 -16.19
N SER A 421 20.52 -6.30 -16.28
CA SER A 421 19.84 -5.88 -17.49
C SER A 421 20.04 -4.38 -17.78
N SER A 422 19.62 -3.97 -18.97
CA SER A 422 19.49 -2.55 -19.34
C SER A 422 18.09 -1.97 -19.12
N GLY A 423 17.18 -2.73 -18.52
CA GLY A 423 15.73 -2.47 -18.55
C GLY A 423 15.08 -2.77 -19.91
N GLY A 424 13.87 -2.25 -20.14
CA GLY A 424 13.14 -2.35 -21.41
C GLY A 424 12.28 -3.61 -21.54
N PHE A 425 11.65 -4.05 -20.46
CA PHE A 425 10.80 -5.24 -20.43
C PHE A 425 9.65 -5.08 -19.42
N VAL A 426 8.61 -5.89 -19.61
CA VAL A 426 7.54 -6.09 -18.64
C VAL A 426 7.90 -7.29 -17.78
N TRP A 427 7.75 -7.16 -16.46
CA TRP A 427 7.96 -8.22 -15.49
C TRP A 427 6.66 -8.50 -14.74
N ALA A 428 6.01 -9.59 -15.12
CA ALA A 428 4.84 -10.12 -14.45
C ALA A 428 5.25 -10.79 -13.13
N CYS A 429 4.80 -10.22 -12.01
CA CYS A 429 5.06 -10.70 -10.68
C CYS A 429 3.78 -11.19 -10.01
N LYS A 430 3.89 -12.29 -9.26
CA LYS A 430 2.87 -12.67 -8.27
C LYS A 430 2.65 -11.56 -7.25
N ASN A 431 1.58 -11.65 -6.47
CA ASN A 431 1.12 -10.54 -5.65
C ASN A 431 2.21 -9.98 -4.72
N TYR A 432 2.85 -10.87 -3.94
CA TYR A 432 3.90 -10.50 -2.99
C TYR A 432 5.18 -10.02 -3.68
N ASP A 433 5.63 -10.75 -4.71
CA ASP A 433 6.82 -10.37 -5.47
C ASP A 433 6.64 -8.99 -6.12
N GLY A 434 5.45 -8.72 -6.67
CA GLY A 434 5.16 -7.45 -7.34
C GLY A 434 5.13 -6.28 -6.36
N ASP A 435 4.70 -6.50 -5.13
CA ASP A 435 4.75 -5.49 -4.07
C ASP A 435 6.21 -5.12 -3.76
N VAL A 436 7.00 -6.09 -3.32
CA VAL A 436 8.40 -5.90 -2.91
C VAL A 436 9.27 -5.36 -4.05
N GLN A 437 9.18 -5.95 -5.24
CA GLN A 437 10.05 -5.61 -6.35
C GLN A 437 9.69 -4.25 -6.96
N SER A 438 8.42 -3.84 -6.91
CA SER A 438 8.05 -2.51 -7.40
C SER A 438 8.61 -1.37 -6.56
N ASP A 439 8.73 -1.56 -5.23
CA ASP A 439 9.35 -0.59 -4.34
C ASP A 439 10.87 -0.52 -4.55
N ILE A 440 11.52 -1.68 -4.75
CA ILE A 440 12.95 -1.74 -5.13
C ILE A 440 13.19 -0.99 -6.44
N LEU A 441 12.34 -1.18 -7.45
CA LEU A 441 12.45 -0.44 -8.71
C LEU A 441 12.21 1.05 -8.51
N ALA A 442 11.18 1.45 -7.76
CA ALA A 442 10.91 2.86 -7.52
C ALA A 442 12.09 3.58 -6.88
N GLN A 443 12.71 2.96 -5.87
CA GLN A 443 13.89 3.51 -5.23
C GLN A 443 15.13 3.43 -6.14
N GLY A 444 15.27 2.36 -6.93
CA GLY A 444 16.35 2.16 -7.88
C GLY A 444 16.35 3.16 -9.04
N PHE A 445 15.18 3.65 -9.43
CA PHE A 445 14.99 4.70 -10.43
C PHE A 445 14.95 6.12 -9.84
N GLY A 446 15.15 6.27 -8.52
CA GLY A 446 15.41 7.55 -7.86
C GLY A 446 14.46 7.85 -6.70
N SER A 447 13.16 7.92 -6.99
CA SER A 447 12.14 8.30 -6.00
C SER A 447 10.81 7.62 -6.30
N LEU A 448 10.05 7.30 -5.25
CA LEU A 448 8.64 6.89 -5.34
C LEU A 448 7.76 7.96 -6.04
N GLY A 449 8.17 9.23 -5.99
CA GLY A 449 7.51 10.32 -6.73
C GLY A 449 7.68 10.25 -8.25
N LEU A 450 8.56 9.37 -8.74
CA LEU A 450 8.80 9.08 -10.15
C LEU A 450 8.32 7.67 -10.53
N MET A 451 7.21 7.20 -9.96
CA MET A 451 6.63 5.91 -10.30
C MET A 451 5.14 6.06 -10.61
N THR A 452 4.74 5.62 -11.80
CA THR A 452 3.33 5.51 -12.20
C THR A 452 2.72 4.21 -11.66
N SER A 453 1.41 4.19 -11.46
CA SER A 453 0.66 2.97 -11.10
C SER A 453 -0.68 2.96 -11.83
N VAL A 454 -0.92 1.93 -12.65
CA VAL A 454 -2.17 1.78 -13.40
C VAL A 454 -2.69 0.38 -13.24
N LEU A 455 -3.85 0.22 -12.61
CA LEU A 455 -4.63 -1.01 -12.67
C LEU A 455 -5.26 -1.14 -14.06
N VAL A 456 -4.98 -2.24 -14.74
CA VAL A 456 -5.58 -2.58 -16.03
C VAL A 456 -6.45 -3.83 -15.84
N CYS A 457 -7.73 -3.70 -16.20
CA CYS A 457 -8.68 -4.80 -16.15
C CYS A 457 -8.52 -5.72 -17.38
N PRO A 458 -8.89 -7.02 -17.28
CA PRO A 458 -8.74 -7.98 -18.37
C PRO A 458 -9.67 -7.72 -19.57
N ASP A 459 -10.65 -6.82 -19.44
CA ASP A 459 -11.51 -6.38 -20.54
C ASP A 459 -10.78 -5.52 -21.60
N GLY A 460 -9.52 -5.16 -21.35
CA GLY A 460 -8.70 -4.32 -22.22
C GLY A 460 -9.18 -2.87 -22.31
N LYS A 461 -10.11 -2.46 -21.44
CA LYS A 461 -10.82 -1.17 -21.52
C LYS A 461 -10.83 -0.42 -20.19
N THR A 462 -11.06 -1.09 -19.08
CA THR A 462 -11.22 -0.45 -17.78
C THR A 462 -9.87 -0.26 -17.10
N ILE A 463 -9.58 0.98 -16.69
CA ILE A 463 -8.37 1.30 -15.92
C ILE A 463 -8.67 2.17 -14.69
N GLU A 464 -7.78 2.07 -13.71
CA GLU A 464 -7.67 3.00 -12.59
C GLU A 464 -6.20 3.43 -12.48
N ALA A 465 -5.94 4.74 -12.54
CA ALA A 465 -4.60 5.30 -12.45
C ALA A 465 -4.40 6.03 -11.11
N GLU A 466 -3.35 5.67 -10.38
CA GLU A 466 -2.97 6.24 -9.09
C GLU A 466 -1.47 6.57 -9.03
N ALA A 467 -1.08 7.35 -8.03
CA ALA A 467 0.31 7.43 -7.62
C ALA A 467 0.73 6.12 -6.94
N ALA A 468 1.96 5.64 -7.17
CA ALA A 468 2.44 4.41 -6.52
C ALA A 468 2.71 4.57 -5.02
N HIS A 469 2.81 5.81 -4.52
CA HIS A 469 3.15 6.13 -3.13
C HIS A 469 1.93 6.43 -2.26
N GLY A 470 2.12 6.45 -0.94
CA GLY A 470 1.10 6.82 0.04
C GLY A 470 0.82 8.33 0.11
N THR A 471 0.16 8.74 1.19
CA THR A 471 -0.39 10.11 1.39
C THR A 471 0.65 11.15 1.85
N VAL A 472 1.90 10.72 2.07
CA VAL A 472 3.03 11.54 2.51
C VAL A 472 2.79 12.24 3.86
N THR A 473 2.27 11.48 4.84
CA THR A 473 1.90 11.92 6.20
C THR A 473 2.94 12.82 6.85
N ARG A 474 4.22 12.46 6.79
CA ARG A 474 5.31 13.26 7.40
C ARG A 474 5.35 14.69 6.87
N HIS A 475 5.13 14.88 5.56
CA HIS A 475 5.10 16.22 4.98
C HIS A 475 3.78 16.93 5.34
N TYR A 476 2.68 16.18 5.43
CA TYR A 476 1.41 16.75 5.88
C TYR A 476 1.49 17.30 7.31
N ARG A 477 2.20 16.63 8.24
CA ARG A 477 2.43 17.18 9.59
C ARG A 477 3.18 18.50 9.57
N GLU A 478 4.23 18.61 8.77
CA GLU A 478 4.95 19.88 8.59
C GLU A 478 4.05 20.97 7.97
N HIS A 479 3.21 20.61 7.00
CA HIS A 479 2.22 21.50 6.42
C HIS A 479 1.18 21.98 7.45
N GLN A 480 0.68 21.10 8.32
CA GLN A 480 -0.24 21.48 9.41
C GLN A 480 0.39 22.49 10.38
N MET A 481 1.71 22.47 10.54
CA MET A 481 2.47 23.46 11.32
C MET A 481 2.77 24.76 10.55
N GLY A 482 2.31 24.90 9.31
CA GLY A 482 2.61 26.03 8.43
C GLY A 482 4.05 26.07 7.91
N LYS A 483 4.79 24.96 8.03
CA LYS A 483 6.18 24.87 7.56
C LYS A 483 6.23 24.52 6.06
N PRO A 484 7.30 24.92 5.34
CA PRO A 484 7.46 24.58 3.94
C PRO A 484 7.65 23.08 3.72
N THR A 485 6.95 22.52 2.74
CA THR A 485 7.13 21.14 2.27
C THR A 485 7.77 21.12 0.89
N SER A 486 8.42 20.02 0.52
CA SER A 486 8.91 19.78 -0.84
C SER A 486 8.50 18.37 -1.25
N THR A 487 7.20 18.21 -1.47
CA THR A 487 6.55 16.95 -1.87
C THR A 487 6.48 16.90 -3.38
N ASN A 488 6.96 15.80 -3.96
CA ASN A 488 6.97 15.58 -5.40
C ASN A 488 5.55 15.27 -5.93
N PRO A 489 4.97 16.09 -6.82
CA PRO A 489 3.62 15.87 -7.34
C PRO A 489 3.59 15.06 -8.64
N ILE A 490 4.74 14.64 -9.19
CA ILE A 490 4.84 14.10 -10.55
C ILE A 490 4.00 12.82 -10.70
N ALA A 491 4.10 11.86 -9.78
CA ALA A 491 3.27 10.65 -9.82
C ALA A 491 1.77 10.96 -9.79
N SER A 492 1.32 11.94 -8.99
CA SER A 492 -0.08 12.38 -8.97
C SER A 492 -0.50 13.06 -10.27
N ILE A 493 0.38 13.85 -10.90
CA ILE A 493 0.12 14.42 -12.24
C ILE A 493 -0.01 13.29 -13.27
N PHE A 494 0.86 12.28 -13.19
CA PHE A 494 0.82 11.14 -14.11
C PHE A 494 -0.42 10.26 -13.92
N ALA A 495 -0.97 10.16 -12.70
CA ALA A 495 -2.27 9.51 -12.51
C ALA A 495 -3.37 10.20 -13.35
N TRP A 496 -3.44 11.54 -13.30
CA TRP A 496 -4.35 12.33 -14.13
C TRP A 496 -4.10 12.13 -15.63
N THR A 497 -2.85 12.28 -16.09
CA THR A 497 -2.55 12.19 -17.53
C THR A 497 -2.77 10.79 -18.06
N ARG A 498 -2.49 9.72 -17.30
CA ARG A 498 -2.73 8.34 -17.74
C ARG A 498 -4.22 8.02 -17.84
N GLY A 499 -5.02 8.47 -16.88
CA GLY A 499 -6.48 8.38 -16.96
C GLY A 499 -7.04 9.13 -18.18
N LEU A 500 -6.67 10.40 -18.34
CA LEU A 500 -7.15 11.24 -19.45
C LEU A 500 -6.65 10.77 -20.81
N GLU A 501 -5.40 10.31 -20.93
CA GLU A 501 -4.87 9.76 -22.18
C GLU A 501 -5.65 8.50 -22.57
N HIS A 502 -5.96 7.63 -21.61
CA HIS A 502 -6.78 6.44 -21.86
C HIS A 502 -8.22 6.79 -22.22
N ARG A 503 -8.83 7.78 -21.54
CA ARG A 503 -10.13 8.34 -21.94
C ARG A 503 -10.08 8.84 -23.38
N GLY A 504 -9.02 9.55 -23.75
CA GLY A 504 -8.79 10.02 -25.11
C GLY A 504 -8.64 8.89 -26.13
N LYS A 505 -8.00 7.77 -25.77
CA LYS A 505 -7.93 6.57 -26.63
C LYS A 505 -9.30 5.95 -26.85
N LEU A 506 -10.10 5.81 -25.78
CA LEU A 506 -11.45 5.26 -25.87
C LEU A 506 -12.42 6.15 -26.66
N ASP A 507 -12.23 7.47 -26.60
CA ASP A 507 -13.08 8.46 -27.29
C ASP A 507 -12.55 8.81 -28.70
N GLY A 508 -11.36 8.35 -29.09
CA GLY A 508 -10.70 8.79 -30.33
C GLY A 508 -10.26 10.26 -30.31
N ASN A 509 -10.07 10.84 -29.12
CA ASN A 509 -9.74 12.25 -28.91
C ASN A 509 -8.22 12.48 -28.89
N SER A 510 -7.64 12.74 -30.07
CA SER A 510 -6.21 13.00 -30.22
C SER A 510 -5.72 14.27 -29.52
N ALA A 511 -6.57 15.28 -29.35
CA ALA A 511 -6.22 16.51 -28.66
C ALA A 511 -5.98 16.26 -27.17
N LEU A 512 -6.85 15.46 -26.54
CA LEU A 512 -6.69 15.05 -25.13
C LEU A 512 -5.42 14.21 -24.94
N ILE A 513 -5.18 13.25 -25.83
CA ILE A 513 -3.95 12.43 -25.82
C ILE A 513 -2.70 13.32 -25.90
N LYS A 514 -2.67 14.26 -26.85
CA LYS A 514 -1.54 15.18 -27.04
C LYS A 514 -1.33 16.10 -25.82
N PHE A 515 -2.41 16.58 -25.20
CA PHE A 515 -2.32 17.37 -23.96
C PHE A 515 -1.68 16.57 -22.83
N CYS A 516 -2.11 15.33 -22.62
CA CYS A 516 -1.55 14.46 -21.57
C CYS A 516 -0.05 14.22 -21.80
N GLN A 517 0.34 13.87 -23.02
CA GLN A 517 1.75 13.67 -23.40
C GLN A 517 2.58 14.95 -23.25
N THR A 518 1.98 16.12 -23.52
CA THR A 518 2.65 17.41 -23.34
C THR A 518 2.87 17.71 -21.86
N LEU A 519 1.89 17.48 -21.00
CA LEU A 519 2.02 17.69 -19.55
C LEU A 519 3.06 16.75 -18.93
N GLU A 520 3.07 15.46 -19.32
CA GLU A 520 4.10 14.52 -18.88
C GLU A 520 5.51 14.95 -19.30
N LYS A 521 5.64 15.39 -20.55
CA LYS A 521 6.90 15.94 -21.08
C LYS A 521 7.35 17.18 -20.30
N VAL A 522 6.44 18.10 -19.99
CA VAL A 522 6.72 19.30 -19.19
C VAL A 522 7.24 18.93 -17.79
N CYS A 523 6.68 17.90 -17.15
CA CYS A 523 7.19 17.41 -15.87
C CYS A 523 8.65 16.96 -15.96
N VAL A 524 8.96 16.11 -16.96
CA VAL A 524 10.32 15.61 -17.17
C VAL A 524 11.28 16.73 -17.52
N GLU A 525 10.92 17.61 -18.46
CA GLU A 525 11.78 18.73 -18.88
C GLU A 525 12.00 19.75 -17.76
N THR A 526 11.02 19.96 -16.88
CA THR A 526 11.19 20.83 -15.70
C THR A 526 12.25 20.27 -14.76
N VAL A 527 12.21 18.97 -14.47
CA VAL A 527 13.26 18.30 -13.67
C VAL A 527 14.60 18.34 -14.39
N GLU A 528 14.64 18.03 -15.69
CA GLU A 528 15.88 18.06 -16.50
C GLU A 528 16.50 19.47 -16.60
N SER A 529 15.69 20.53 -16.49
CA SER A 529 16.15 21.92 -16.44
C SER A 529 16.78 22.35 -15.11
N GLY A 530 16.71 21.49 -14.08
CA GLY A 530 17.27 21.73 -12.75
C GLY A 530 16.26 22.22 -11.70
N VAL A 531 15.00 22.42 -12.06
CA VAL A 531 13.92 22.74 -11.10
C VAL A 531 13.31 21.44 -10.61
N MET A 532 13.47 21.11 -9.33
CA MET A 532 13.00 19.84 -8.77
C MET A 532 12.70 19.91 -7.27
N THR A 533 12.01 18.90 -6.76
CA THR A 533 11.73 18.72 -5.32
C THR A 533 12.89 18.06 -4.57
N LYS A 534 12.84 18.11 -3.24
CA LYS A 534 13.94 17.73 -2.34
C LYS A 534 14.38 16.27 -2.48
N ASP A 535 13.45 15.37 -2.75
CA ASP A 535 13.72 13.96 -3.01
C ASP A 535 14.66 13.79 -4.22
N LEU A 536 14.34 14.45 -5.34
CA LEU A 536 15.11 14.38 -6.58
C LEU A 536 16.49 15.04 -6.45
N ALA A 537 16.55 16.21 -5.80
CA ALA A 537 17.82 16.84 -5.50
C ALA A 537 18.69 15.96 -4.58
N GLY A 538 18.06 15.20 -3.68
CA GLY A 538 18.70 14.21 -2.81
C GLY A 538 19.39 13.10 -3.61
N CYS A 539 18.80 12.65 -4.72
CA CYS A 539 19.42 11.66 -5.61
C CYS A 539 20.71 12.18 -6.27
N ILE A 540 20.78 13.49 -6.56
CA ILE A 540 21.93 14.10 -7.25
C ILE A 540 23.04 14.48 -6.26
N HIS A 541 22.69 15.08 -5.12
CA HIS A 541 23.65 15.74 -4.23
C HIS A 541 23.78 15.06 -2.85
N GLY A 542 22.95 14.07 -2.54
CA GLY A 542 22.79 13.50 -1.20
C GLY A 542 21.89 14.37 -0.31
N LEU A 543 20.96 13.74 0.42
CA LEU A 543 19.93 14.44 1.21
C LEU A 543 20.49 15.39 2.29
N ALA A 544 21.71 15.14 2.79
CA ALA A 544 22.37 16.01 3.76
C ALA A 544 22.90 17.32 3.16
N ASN A 545 23.12 17.37 1.84
CA ASN A 545 23.80 18.48 1.16
C ASN A 545 22.85 19.43 0.43
N VAL A 546 21.55 19.10 0.37
CA VAL A 546 20.56 19.88 -0.39
C VAL A 546 20.02 21.07 0.42
N LYS A 547 19.74 22.19 -0.27
CA LYS A 547 19.23 23.43 0.35
C LYS A 547 18.08 23.98 -0.49
N LEU A 548 17.02 24.43 0.20
CA LEU A 548 15.86 25.05 -0.42
C LEU A 548 16.28 26.29 -1.21
N ASN A 549 15.72 26.48 -2.40
CA ASN A 549 16.00 27.55 -3.36
C ASN A 549 17.43 27.58 -3.91
N LYS A 550 18.24 26.55 -3.64
CA LYS A 550 19.54 26.33 -4.27
C LYS A 550 19.56 25.04 -5.10
N HIS A 551 19.14 23.93 -4.50
CA HIS A 551 19.16 22.61 -5.13
C HIS A 551 17.74 22.07 -5.39
N PHE A 552 16.75 22.53 -4.62
CA PHE A 552 15.35 22.14 -4.78
C PHE A 552 14.42 23.30 -4.43
N VAL A 553 13.16 23.20 -4.83
CA VAL A 553 12.07 24.15 -4.52
C VAL A 553 11.00 23.50 -3.63
N ASN A 554 10.18 24.32 -2.98
CA ASN A 554 9.05 23.80 -2.20
C ASN A 554 7.92 23.28 -3.12
N THR A 555 6.92 22.61 -2.55
CA THR A 555 5.81 21.99 -3.29
C THR A 555 5.06 22.98 -4.18
N SER A 556 4.74 24.16 -3.65
CA SER A 556 3.97 25.19 -4.36
C SER A 556 4.77 25.79 -5.52
N ASP A 557 6.03 26.12 -5.30
CA ASP A 557 6.93 26.69 -6.32
C ASP A 557 7.20 25.67 -7.44
N PHE A 558 7.32 24.38 -7.11
CA PHE A 558 7.45 23.33 -8.12
C PHE A 558 6.19 23.22 -8.99
N LEU A 559 5.00 23.17 -8.38
CA LEU A 559 3.73 23.13 -9.11
C LEU A 559 3.53 24.38 -9.98
N GLU A 560 3.93 25.55 -9.50
CA GLU A 560 3.86 26.79 -10.26
C GLU A 560 4.86 26.81 -11.44
N ALA A 561 6.05 26.23 -11.28
CA ALA A 561 6.99 26.03 -12.39
C ALA A 561 6.40 25.10 -13.46
N ILE A 562 5.78 23.98 -13.07
CA ILE A 562 5.07 23.09 -13.99
C ILE A 562 3.96 23.83 -14.72
N LYS A 563 3.12 24.59 -13.98
CA LYS A 563 2.03 25.37 -14.56
C LYS A 563 2.56 26.39 -15.60
N THR A 564 3.59 27.14 -15.23
CA THR A 564 4.22 28.14 -16.10
C THR A 564 4.78 27.51 -17.37
N ASN A 565 5.42 26.35 -17.25
CA ASN A 565 6.00 25.64 -18.39
C ASN A 565 4.91 25.00 -19.27
N LEU A 566 3.82 24.51 -18.69
CA LEU A 566 2.66 24.02 -19.41
C LEU A 566 1.99 25.14 -20.22
N ASP A 567 1.74 26.30 -19.59
CA ASP A 567 1.16 27.47 -20.26
C ASP A 567 2.02 27.95 -21.45
N LYS A 568 3.35 27.77 -21.38
CA LYS A 568 4.26 28.05 -22.49
C LYS A 568 4.19 26.99 -23.58
N ALA A 569 4.06 25.72 -23.22
CA ALA A 569 4.01 24.60 -24.16
C ALA A 569 2.68 24.50 -24.93
N LEU A 570 1.59 25.06 -24.38
CA LEU A 570 0.26 25.07 -25.00
C LEU A 570 -0.05 26.33 -25.84
N LYS A 571 0.85 27.31 -25.85
CA LYS A 571 0.83 28.43 -26.80
C LYS A 571 1.45 28.02 -28.12
#